data_AF-A0AAD6M8A2-F1
#
_entry.id   AF-A0AAD6M8A2-F1
#
_cell.length_a   1.000
_cell.length_b   1.000
_cell.length_c   1.000
_cell.angle_alpha   90.00
_cell.angle_beta   90.00
_cell.angle_gamma   90.00
#
_symmetry.space_group_name_H-M   'P 1'
#
loop_
_entity.id
_entity.type
_entity.pdbx_description
1 polymer ?
#
loop_
_entity_poly.entity_id
_entity_poly.type
_entity_poly.pdbx_seq_one_letter_code
_entity_poly.pdbx_strand_id
1 'polypeptide(L)'
;MLNLILTVKEFYNNAVLHLYMSEVIVQVFGVLCEAQYFQNVMRAGYRLRATLVAAVFRKSLRLTHEGQRKFASGKITNLMTTDAEALQQICQSLHTLWSAPFRIIVAMVLLYQHLNVASLLGALMLVLLFPIQPIKIHLSSNEYYTEMHAIHNG
;
A
#
# COMPACT_ATOMS: atom_id res chain seq x y z
N MET A 1 31.75 40.44 -27.61
CA MET A 1 31.35 39.99 -26.25
C MET A 1 29.85 39.74 -26.11
N LEU A 2 28.97 40.67 -26.50
CA LEU A 2 27.51 40.51 -26.30
C LEU A 2 26.91 39.27 -27.00
N ASN A 3 27.27 39.00 -28.25
CA ASN A 3 26.80 37.81 -28.99
C ASN A 3 27.23 36.49 -28.34
N LEU A 4 28.44 36.45 -27.76
CA LEU A 4 28.94 35.25 -27.07
C LEU A 4 28.10 34.96 -25.81
N ILE A 5 27.75 36.00 -25.05
CA ILE A 5 26.91 35.88 -23.86
C ILE A 5 25.49 35.43 -24.24
N LEU A 6 24.94 35.96 -25.33
CA LEU A 6 23.62 35.56 -25.83
C LEU A 6 23.62 34.10 -26.28
N THR A 7 24.61 33.64 -27.04
CA THR A 7 24.72 32.25 -27.49
C THR A 7 24.89 31.28 -26.31
N VAL A 8 25.70 31.63 -25.31
CA VAL A 8 25.86 30.78 -24.10
C VAL A 8 24.55 30.71 -23.30
N LYS A 9 23.82 31.83 -23.19
CA LYS A 9 22.53 31.88 -22.50
C LYS A 9 21.46 31.06 -23.23
N GLU A 10 21.40 31.13 -24.55
CA GLU A 10 20.50 30.29 -25.36
C GLU A 10 20.84 28.81 -25.23
N PHE A 11 22.13 28.45 -25.30
CA PHE A 11 22.57 27.07 -25.13
C PHE A 11 22.19 26.51 -23.75
N TYR A 12 22.42 27.29 -22.68
CA TYR A 12 22.04 26.92 -21.31
C TYR A 12 20.51 26.76 -21.17
N ASN A 13 19.73 27.71 -21.68
CA ASN A 13 18.27 27.66 -21.60
C ASN A 13 17.70 26.44 -22.34
N ASN A 14 18.23 26.10 -23.51
CA ASN A 14 17.79 24.95 -24.29
C ASN A 14 18.14 23.63 -23.57
N ALA A 15 19.35 23.51 -23.04
CA ALA A 15 19.77 22.32 -22.28
C ALA A 15 18.89 22.13 -21.03
N VAL A 16 18.64 23.20 -20.28
CA VAL A 16 17.76 23.17 -19.09
C VAL A 16 16.32 22.81 -19.47
N LEU A 17 15.79 23.35 -20.56
CA LEU A 17 14.47 22.97 -21.09
C LEU A 17 14.39 21.47 -21.40
N HIS A 18 15.39 20.90 -22.08
CA HIS A 18 15.41 19.46 -22.37
C HIS A 18 15.44 18.60 -21.10
N LEU A 19 16.22 19.01 -20.08
CA LEU A 19 16.25 18.32 -18.78
C LEU A 19 14.85 18.33 -18.12
N TYR A 20 14.20 19.49 -18.05
CA TYR A 20 12.85 19.60 -17.50
C TYR A 20 11.82 18.76 -18.27
N MET A 21 11.86 18.78 -19.60
CA MET A 21 10.94 17.99 -20.41
C MET A 21 11.15 16.48 -20.19
N SER A 22 12.41 16.02 -20.07
CA SER A 22 12.71 14.63 -19.80
C SER A 22 12.23 14.18 -18.41
N GLU A 23 12.37 15.04 -17.40
CA GLU A 23 11.90 14.77 -16.04
C GLU A 23 10.37 14.60 -15.99
N VAL A 24 9.64 15.50 -16.65
CA VAL A 24 8.18 15.45 -16.74
C VAL A 24 7.73 14.17 -17.45
N ILE A 25 8.40 13.79 -18.55
CA ILE A 25 8.08 12.54 -19.28
C ILE A 25 8.26 11.31 -18.39
N VAL A 26 9.36 11.25 -17.63
CA VAL A 26 9.63 10.13 -16.70
C VAL A 26 8.56 10.07 -15.62
N GLN A 27 8.15 11.21 -15.05
CA GLN A 27 7.10 11.26 -14.03
C GLN A 27 5.74 10.82 -14.58
N VAL A 28 5.33 11.33 -15.75
CA VAL A 28 4.07 10.97 -16.40
C VAL A 28 4.04 9.47 -16.70
N PHE A 29 5.13 8.92 -17.24
CA PHE A 29 5.24 7.49 -17.50
C PHE A 29 5.14 6.67 -16.21
N GLY A 30 5.84 7.10 -15.14
CA GLY A 30 5.76 6.46 -13.83
C GLY A 30 4.34 6.42 -13.26
N VAL A 31 3.62 7.54 -13.31
CA VAL A 31 2.23 7.64 -12.85
C VAL A 31 1.30 6.73 -13.65
N LEU A 32 1.46 6.64 -14.97
CA LEU A 32 0.65 5.75 -15.80
C LEU A 32 0.90 4.27 -15.48
N CYS A 33 2.17 3.89 -15.27
CA CYS A 33 2.52 2.53 -14.85
C CYS A 33 1.94 2.19 -13.48
N GLU A 34 2.04 3.12 -12.52
CA GLU A 34 1.48 2.93 -11.18
C GLU A 34 -0.06 2.81 -11.22
N ALA A 35 -0.73 3.66 -11.99
CA ALA A 35 -2.18 3.61 -12.17
C ALA A 35 -2.62 2.27 -12.78
N GLN A 36 -1.92 1.78 -13.81
CA GLN A 36 -2.22 0.48 -14.42
C GLN A 36 -2.00 -0.68 -13.43
N TYR A 37 -0.90 -0.62 -12.67
CA TYR A 37 -0.61 -1.58 -11.61
C TYR A 37 -1.73 -1.60 -10.55
N PHE A 38 -2.15 -0.42 -10.06
CA PHE A 38 -3.22 -0.29 -9.08
C PHE A 38 -4.52 -0.90 -9.59
N GLN A 39 -4.91 -0.58 -10.83
CA GLN A 39 -6.10 -1.13 -11.48
C GLN A 39 -6.05 -2.67 -11.61
N ASN A 40 -4.87 -3.24 -11.88
CA ASN A 40 -4.71 -4.69 -11.98
C ASN A 40 -4.86 -5.38 -10.61
N VAL A 41 -4.21 -4.83 -9.59
CA VAL A 41 -4.28 -5.36 -8.22
C VAL A 41 -5.69 -5.23 -7.65
N MET A 42 -6.37 -4.11 -7.87
CA MET A 42 -7.77 -3.93 -7.50
C MET A 42 -8.66 -4.97 -8.16
N ARG A 43 -8.55 -5.15 -9.48
CA ARG A 43 -9.32 -6.15 -10.23
C ARG A 43 -9.06 -7.57 -9.75
N ALA A 44 -7.81 -7.93 -9.47
CA ALA A 44 -7.46 -9.24 -8.92
C ALA A 44 -8.12 -9.48 -7.56
N GLY A 45 -8.04 -8.50 -6.64
CA GLY A 45 -8.66 -8.57 -5.33
C GLY A 45 -10.19 -8.74 -5.40
N TYR A 46 -10.87 -7.93 -6.23
CA TYR A 46 -12.33 -8.04 -6.37
C TYR A 46 -12.76 -9.38 -6.98
N ARG A 47 -12.01 -9.89 -7.98
CA ARG A 47 -12.26 -11.22 -8.54
C ARG A 47 -12.10 -12.31 -7.49
N LEU A 48 -11.04 -12.25 -6.68
CA LEU A 48 -10.81 -13.18 -5.57
C LEU A 48 -12.01 -13.18 -4.61
N ARG A 49 -12.44 -12.02 -4.13
CA ARG A 49 -13.60 -11.90 -3.24
C ARG A 49 -14.86 -12.48 -3.87
N ALA A 50 -15.17 -12.10 -5.11
CA ALA A 50 -16.36 -12.57 -5.80
C ALA A 50 -16.38 -14.10 -5.96
N THR A 51 -15.24 -14.69 -6.34
CA THR A 51 -15.11 -16.15 -6.46
C THR A 51 -15.20 -16.85 -5.10
N LEU A 52 -14.58 -16.31 -4.04
CA LEU A 52 -14.66 -16.86 -2.69
C LEU A 52 -16.10 -16.86 -2.17
N VAL A 53 -16.79 -15.72 -2.25
CA VAL A 53 -18.19 -15.61 -1.83
C VAL A 53 -19.07 -16.59 -2.60
N ALA A 54 -18.93 -16.65 -3.93
CA ALA A 54 -19.68 -17.59 -4.75
C ALA A 54 -19.39 -19.07 -4.39
N ALA A 55 -18.14 -19.41 -4.10
CA ALA A 55 -17.73 -20.76 -3.71
C ALA A 55 -18.30 -21.15 -2.34
N VAL A 56 -18.20 -20.26 -1.35
CA VAL A 56 -18.78 -20.46 -0.01
C VAL A 56 -20.29 -20.59 -0.10
N PHE A 57 -20.96 -19.79 -0.95
CA PHE A 57 -22.40 -19.83 -1.12
C PHE A 57 -22.86 -21.13 -1.79
N ARG A 58 -22.17 -21.57 -2.85
CA ARG A 58 -22.47 -22.87 -3.45
C ARG A 58 -22.25 -24.02 -2.47
N LYS A 59 -21.24 -23.92 -1.59
CA LYS A 59 -20.98 -24.93 -0.57
C LYS A 59 -22.05 -24.91 0.54
N SER A 60 -22.52 -23.74 0.95
CA SER A 60 -23.58 -23.61 1.97
C SER A 60 -24.90 -24.25 1.51
N LEU A 61 -25.24 -24.13 0.22
CA LEU A 61 -26.44 -24.77 -0.34
C LEU A 61 -26.37 -26.31 -0.41
N ARG A 62 -25.18 -26.91 -0.33
CA ARG A 62 -24.96 -28.37 -0.44
C ARG A 62 -24.62 -29.04 0.89
N LEU A 63 -24.65 -28.29 2.00
CA LEU A 63 -24.32 -28.79 3.33
C LEU A 63 -25.47 -29.64 3.90
N THR A 64 -25.14 -30.84 4.40
CA THR A 64 -26.06 -31.72 5.11
C THR A 64 -26.45 -31.14 6.47
N HIS A 65 -27.53 -31.63 7.09
CA HIS A 65 -27.98 -31.17 8.42
C HIS A 65 -26.89 -31.23 9.51
N GLU A 66 -26.05 -32.28 9.51
CA GLU A 66 -24.90 -32.36 10.43
C GLU A 66 -23.83 -31.30 10.13
N GLY A 67 -23.58 -31.03 8.84
CA GLY A 67 -22.67 -29.99 8.40
C GLY A 67 -23.15 -28.58 8.75
N GLN A 68 -24.45 -28.30 8.63
CA GLN A 68 -25.07 -27.03 9.05
C GLN A 68 -24.99 -26.83 10.57
N ARG A 69 -25.07 -27.91 11.34
CA ARG A 69 -24.92 -27.86 12.79
C ARG A 69 -23.47 -27.54 13.22
N LYS A 70 -22.48 -27.95 12.41
CA LYS A 70 -21.04 -27.65 12.62
C LYS A 70 -20.64 -26.27 12.08
N PHE A 71 -21.28 -25.78 11.02
CA PHE A 71 -21.12 -24.45 10.46
C PHE A 71 -22.41 -23.65 10.64
N ALA A 72 -22.59 -23.08 11.84
CA ALA A 72 -23.71 -22.20 12.10
C ALA A 72 -23.83 -21.10 11.03
N SER A 73 -25.06 -20.70 10.72
CA SER A 73 -25.36 -19.70 9.67
C SER A 73 -24.49 -18.44 9.79
N GLY A 74 -24.27 -17.94 11.02
CA GLY A 74 -23.42 -16.78 11.27
C GLY A 74 -21.94 -16.95 10.86
N LYS A 75 -21.39 -18.17 10.97
CA LYS A 75 -20.01 -18.46 10.53
C LYS A 75 -19.89 -18.44 9.01
N ILE A 76 -20.91 -18.93 8.31
CA ILE A 76 -20.98 -18.90 6.84
C ILE A 76 -21.09 -17.45 6.35
N THR A 77 -21.92 -16.63 7.01
CA THR A 77 -22.04 -15.21 6.68
C THR A 77 -20.72 -14.47 6.91
N ASN A 78 -20.02 -14.72 8.03
CA ASN A 78 -18.71 -14.11 8.28
C ASN A 78 -17.66 -14.48 7.23
N LEU A 79 -17.69 -15.73 6.76
CA LEU A 79 -16.81 -16.19 5.67
C LEU A 79 -17.07 -15.42 4.36
N MET A 80 -18.33 -15.08 4.06
CA MET A 80 -18.69 -14.31 2.87
C MET A 80 -18.45 -12.80 3.01
N THR A 81 -18.48 -12.27 4.24
CA THR A 81 -18.31 -10.85 4.52
C THR A 81 -16.88 -10.56 4.96
N THR A 82 -16.60 -10.70 6.25
CA THR A 82 -15.37 -10.28 6.91
C THR A 82 -14.15 -11.01 6.36
N ASP A 83 -14.21 -12.34 6.25
CA ASP A 83 -13.02 -13.12 5.88
C ASP A 83 -12.68 -12.96 4.40
N ALA A 84 -13.71 -12.93 3.53
CA ALA A 84 -13.52 -12.67 2.10
C ALA A 84 -12.99 -11.26 1.83
N GLU A 85 -13.42 -10.27 2.61
CA GLU A 85 -12.91 -8.90 2.54
C GLU A 85 -11.48 -8.79 3.04
N ALA A 86 -11.14 -9.43 4.16
CA ALA A 86 -9.77 -9.48 4.65
C ALA A 86 -8.82 -10.11 3.63
N LEU A 87 -9.22 -11.22 2.99
CA LEU A 87 -8.43 -11.85 1.92
C LEU A 87 -8.27 -10.96 0.69
N GLN A 88 -9.32 -10.20 0.31
CA GLN A 88 -9.20 -9.18 -0.73
C GLN A 88 -8.13 -8.15 -0.38
N GLN A 89 -8.19 -7.58 0.84
CA GLN A 89 -7.25 -6.56 1.28
C GLN A 89 -5.82 -7.10 1.34
N ILE A 90 -5.62 -8.31 1.89
CA ILE A 90 -4.30 -8.96 1.90
C ILE A 90 -3.78 -9.12 0.48
N CYS A 91 -4.58 -9.67 -0.44
CA CYS A 91 -4.21 -9.81 -1.85
C CYS A 91 -3.78 -8.48 -2.48
N GLN A 92 -4.49 -7.40 -2.15
CA GLN A 92 -4.20 -6.06 -2.64
C GLN A 92 -2.92 -5.46 -2.00
N SER A 93 -2.61 -5.80 -0.75
CA SER A 93 -1.44 -5.28 -0.02
C SER A 93 -0.16 -6.11 -0.17
N LEU A 94 -0.25 -7.38 -0.57
CA LEU A 94 0.89 -8.30 -0.67
C LEU A 94 2.03 -7.71 -1.50
N HIS A 95 1.71 -7.08 -2.63
CA HIS A 95 2.73 -6.52 -3.51
C HIS A 95 3.44 -5.32 -2.88
N THR A 96 2.72 -4.49 -2.11
CA THR A 96 3.32 -3.40 -1.34
C THR A 96 4.24 -3.95 -0.25
N LEU A 97 3.86 -5.05 0.42
CA LEU A 97 4.62 -5.62 1.52
C LEU A 97 6.03 -6.05 1.10
N TRP A 98 6.16 -6.76 -0.03
CA TRP A 98 7.47 -7.21 -0.50
C TRP A 98 8.21 -6.15 -1.32
N SER A 99 7.54 -5.22 -2.00
CA SER A 99 8.21 -4.15 -2.77
C SER A 99 8.77 -3.04 -1.89
N ALA A 100 8.17 -2.78 -0.73
CA ALA A 100 8.65 -1.79 0.24
C ALA A 100 10.14 -1.94 0.61
N PRO A 101 10.66 -3.13 1.02
CA PRO A 101 12.07 -3.28 1.35
C PRO A 101 12.99 -2.99 0.15
N PHE A 102 12.61 -3.39 -1.08
CA PHE A 102 13.40 -3.04 -2.27
C PHE A 102 13.46 -1.53 -2.49
N ARG A 103 12.33 -0.82 -2.35
CA ARG A 103 12.28 0.64 -2.46
C ARG A 103 13.17 1.31 -1.40
N ILE A 104 13.12 0.84 -0.16
CA ILE A 104 13.94 1.35 0.95
C ILE A 104 15.43 1.14 0.64
N ILE A 105 15.83 -0.05 0.21
CA ILE A 105 17.24 -0.36 -0.10
C ILE A 105 17.75 0.55 -1.22
N VAL A 106 17.00 0.67 -2.33
CA VAL A 106 17.39 1.52 -3.46
C VAL A 106 17.50 2.99 -3.02
N ALA A 107 16.51 3.49 -2.26
CA ALA A 107 16.55 4.85 -1.74
C ALA A 107 17.76 5.09 -0.81
N MET A 108 18.08 4.13 0.05
CA MET A 108 19.24 4.21 0.95
C MET A 108 20.57 4.25 0.19
N VAL A 109 20.72 3.43 -0.86
CA VAL A 109 21.93 3.44 -1.69
C VAL A 109 22.12 4.79 -2.38
N LEU A 110 21.06 5.34 -2.98
CA LEU A 110 21.10 6.64 -3.65
C LEU A 110 21.39 7.78 -2.67
N LEU A 111 20.73 7.79 -1.52
CA LEU A 111 20.97 8.81 -0.49
C LEU A 111 22.38 8.74 0.07
N TYR A 112 22.93 7.54 0.27
CA TYR A 112 24.31 7.38 0.72
C TYR A 112 25.31 7.92 -0.31
N GLN A 113 25.07 7.71 -1.61
CA GLN A 113 25.93 8.24 -2.67
C GLN A 113 25.96 9.78 -2.70
N HIS A 114 24.82 10.44 -2.44
CA HIS A 114 24.73 11.90 -2.52
C HIS A 114 25.04 12.61 -1.18
N LEU A 115 24.67 12.03 -0.04
CA LEU A 115 24.76 12.67 1.29
C LEU A 115 25.73 11.95 2.25
N ASN A 116 26.34 10.82 1.85
CA ASN A 116 27.22 10.01 2.69
C ASN A 116 26.61 9.70 4.06
N VAL A 117 27.34 9.95 5.15
CA VAL A 117 26.95 9.61 6.53
C VAL A 117 25.69 10.34 7.00
N ALA A 118 25.37 11.51 6.45
CA ALA A 118 24.16 12.24 6.83
C ALA A 118 22.88 11.45 6.50
N SER A 119 22.89 10.64 5.44
CA SER A 119 21.77 9.75 5.09
C SER A 119 21.47 8.70 6.17
N LEU A 120 22.51 8.18 6.85
CA LEU A 120 22.38 7.16 7.88
C LEU A 120 21.70 7.70 9.13
N LEU A 121 21.99 8.96 9.50
CA LEU A 121 21.33 9.63 10.62
C LEU A 121 19.83 9.79 10.38
N GLY A 122 19.44 10.21 9.17
CA GLY A 122 18.03 10.31 8.79
C GLY A 122 17.31 8.96 8.79
N ALA A 123 17.95 7.92 8.25
CA ALA A 123 17.41 6.56 8.27
C ALA A 123 17.24 6.02 9.70
N LEU A 124 18.21 6.26 10.59
CA LEU A 124 18.14 5.88 12.00
C LEU A 124 16.91 6.52 12.68
N MET A 125 16.66 7.81 12.44
CA MET A 125 15.48 8.49 12.98
C MET A 125 14.17 7.85 12.49
N LEU A 126 14.08 7.49 11.21
CA LEU A 126 12.89 6.82 10.66
C LEU A 126 12.66 5.44 11.30
N VAL A 127 13.72 4.67 11.53
CA VAL A 127 13.64 3.37 12.21
C VAL A 127 13.18 3.53 13.66
N LEU A 128 13.65 4.56 14.37
CA LEU A 128 13.20 4.87 15.73
C LEU A 128 11.75 5.33 15.80
N LEU A 129 11.21 5.94 14.74
CA LEU A 129 9.81 6.36 14.65
C LEU A 129 8.86 5.23 14.23
N PHE A 130 9.37 4.20 13.53
CA PHE A 130 8.60 3.03 13.12
C PHE A 130 7.74 2.39 14.24
N PRO A 131 8.25 2.14 15.47
CA PRO A 131 7.46 1.54 16.55
C PRO A 131 6.29 2.40 17.05
N ILE A 132 6.23 3.70 16.73
CA ILE A 132 5.14 4.57 17.18
C ILE A 132 3.80 4.18 16.53
N GLN A 133 3.82 3.69 15.29
CA GLN A 133 2.61 3.31 14.56
C GLN A 133 1.82 2.16 15.24
N PRO A 134 2.43 1.00 15.55
CA PRO A 134 1.71 -0.09 16.23
C PRO A 134 1.29 0.29 17.65
N ILE A 135 2.06 1.12 18.36
CA ILE A 135 1.68 1.60 19.69
C ILE A 135 0.38 2.42 19.62
N LYS A 136 0.27 3.33 18.64
CA LYS A 136 -0.97 4.11 18.43
C LYS A 136 -2.16 3.22 18.11
N ILE A 137 -1.98 2.20 17.25
CA ILE A 137 -3.03 1.25 16.92
C ILE A 137 -3.48 0.47 18.16
N HIS A 138 -2.53 0.02 18.98
CA HIS A 138 -2.82 -0.68 20.22
C HIS A 138 -3.60 0.20 21.22
N LEU A 139 -3.15 1.44 21.43
CA LEU A 139 -3.81 2.39 22.34
C LEU A 139 -5.24 2.70 21.87
N SER A 140 -5.40 2.97 20.57
CA SER A 140 -6.71 3.20 19.97
C SER A 140 -7.63 1.99 20.16
N SER A 141 -7.12 0.77 19.91
CA SER A 141 -7.90 -0.45 20.15
C SER A 141 -8.33 -0.58 21.62
N ASN A 142 -7.44 -0.26 22.56
CA ASN A 142 -7.70 -0.35 24.00
C ASN A 142 -8.75 0.66 24.49
N GLU A 143 -8.74 1.88 23.94
CA GLU A 143 -9.79 2.89 24.19
C GLU A 143 -11.16 2.39 23.72
N TYR A 144 -11.25 1.84 22.51
CA TYR A 144 -12.50 1.27 21.99
C TYR A 144 -13.05 0.13 22.86
N TYR A 145 -12.19 -0.77 23.34
CA TYR A 145 -12.64 -1.85 24.26
C TYR A 145 -13.14 -1.31 25.60
N THR A 146 -12.52 -0.24 26.11
CA THR A 146 -12.91 0.38 27.38
C THR A 146 -14.29 1.06 27.26
N GLU A 147 -14.54 1.78 26.16
CA GLU A 147 -15.86 2.39 25.89
C GLU A 147 -16.96 1.32 25.77
N MET A 148 -16.71 0.22 25.05
CA MET A 148 -17.67 -0.87 24.90
C MET A 148 -18.03 -1.53 26.23
N HIS A 149 -17.05 -1.74 27.12
CA HIS A 149 -17.30 -2.28 28.46
C HIS A 149 -18.09 -1.32 29.35
N ALA A 150 -17.89 -0.01 29.22
CA ALA A 150 -18.65 1.00 29.95
C ALA A 150 -20.12 1.07 29.50
N ILE A 151 -20.40 0.92 28.19
CA ILE A 151 -21.75 0.91 27.63
C ILE A 151 -22.54 -0.35 28.01
N HIS A 152 -21.88 -1.51 28.09
CA HIS A 152 -22.54 -2.77 28.45
C HIS A 152 -22.87 -2.87 29.96
N ASN A 153 -22.13 -2.17 30.82
CA ASN A 153 -22.25 -2.27 32.27
C ASN A 153 -23.00 -1.09 32.93
N GLY A 154 -23.46 -0.10 32.16
CA GLY A 154 -24.31 1.01 32.61
C GLY A 154 -25.75 0.85 32.14
#